data_AF-A0A1U9R0E7-F1
#
_entry.id   AF-A0A1U9R0E7-F1
#
_cell.length_a   1.000
_cell.length_b   1.000
_cell.length_c   1.000
_cell.angle_alpha   90.00
_cell.angle_beta   90.00
_cell.angle_gamma   90.00
#
_symmetry.space_group_name_H-M   'P 1'
#
loop_
_entity.id
_entity.type
_entity.pdbx_description
1 polymer ?
#
loop_
_entity_poly.entity_id
_entity_poly.type
_entity_poly.pdbx_seq_one_letter_code
_entity_poly.pdbx_strand_id
1 'polypeptide(L)'
;MGKKLYDLFAVYRETLTEASDEAGEDFATLLFDEANKERLGRQEQAQLGTFVTSVAMYRTYAAESGMSFGHYAGHSLGEISALCAAGALDFPSALTLVRRRAEIIREVAGTLGGTMMWVINLDAEYVTRVCRRLSGRGADLSVSAVDAPRQVAISGETALVGRAAGILEARGGMVYPLRMEGPYHSPMMRPAAERMAEVLADVDIAVPRATVLSTVTGEAHPGGAGSRALLADQLVSPVRWLTVQRALAAHHVRVAVEFGPGTVLSFLLEKSTDSIRPWPVQRYDTPSALKDAMTLGADDFPGVVRRCLVVAAATPCRTQPSAADRERMDAAYAALQELDGRAGDGVPTGRAEVADALARTGGLLEAKGWHGAAKDGRLQGALDGRLLPVP
;
A
#
# COMPACT_ATOMS: atom_id res chain seq x y z
N MET A 1 11.89 -13.10 -9.86
CA MET A 1 10.53 -12.50 -9.69
C MET A 1 10.10 -11.88 -11.01
N GLY A 2 8.88 -12.11 -11.53
CA GLY A 2 8.42 -11.47 -12.79
C GLY A 2 8.86 -12.13 -14.10
N LYS A 3 9.42 -13.36 -14.05
CA LYS A 3 9.92 -14.08 -15.23
C LYS A 3 8.87 -14.29 -16.32
N LYS A 4 7.64 -14.63 -15.94
CA LYS A 4 6.53 -14.79 -16.87
C LYS A 4 6.19 -13.49 -17.60
N LEU A 5 6.24 -12.35 -16.92
CA LEU A 5 6.01 -11.05 -17.54
C LEU A 5 7.15 -10.70 -18.52
N TYR A 6 8.40 -10.99 -18.15
CA TYR A 6 9.56 -10.86 -19.03
C TYR A 6 9.41 -11.71 -20.30
N ASP A 7 8.91 -12.94 -20.19
CA ASP A 7 8.74 -13.83 -21.34
C ASP A 7 7.61 -13.35 -22.27
N LEU A 8 6.53 -12.80 -21.71
CA LEU A 8 5.32 -12.47 -22.47
C LEU A 8 5.28 -11.03 -23.00
N PHE A 9 5.85 -10.05 -22.30
CA PHE A 9 5.60 -8.62 -22.59
C PHE A 9 6.87 -7.85 -22.90
N ALA A 10 6.87 -7.13 -24.03
CA ALA A 10 8.01 -6.32 -24.48
C ALA A 10 8.33 -5.21 -23.48
N VAL A 11 7.32 -4.51 -22.95
CA VAL A 11 7.47 -3.43 -21.97
C VAL A 11 8.26 -3.86 -20.72
N TYR A 12 8.05 -5.11 -20.27
CA TYR A 12 8.79 -5.64 -19.13
C TYR A 12 10.28 -5.84 -19.48
N ARG A 13 10.56 -6.43 -20.65
CA ARG A 13 11.94 -6.65 -21.14
C ARG A 13 12.66 -5.32 -21.34
N GLU A 14 12.02 -4.37 -22.01
CA GLU A 14 12.56 -3.03 -22.27
C GLU A 14 12.90 -2.30 -20.97
N THR A 15 12.06 -2.40 -19.94
CA THR A 15 12.35 -1.81 -18.63
C THR A 15 13.58 -2.46 -17.96
N LEU A 16 13.75 -3.78 -18.11
CA LEU A 16 14.95 -4.48 -17.61
C LEU A 16 16.20 -4.14 -18.42
N THR A 17 16.07 -3.95 -19.74
CA THR A 17 17.17 -3.47 -20.59
C THR A 17 17.58 -2.05 -20.18
N GLU A 18 16.64 -1.12 -20.03
CA GLU A 18 16.91 0.25 -19.56
C GLU A 18 17.61 0.25 -18.20
N ALA A 19 17.17 -0.61 -17.26
CA ALA A 19 17.84 -0.76 -15.97
C ALA A 19 19.26 -1.32 -16.12
N SER A 20 19.46 -2.25 -17.06
CA SER A 20 20.75 -2.89 -17.28
C SER A 20 21.77 -1.93 -17.87
N ASP A 21 21.33 -1.10 -18.82
CA ASP A 21 22.16 -0.07 -19.44
C ASP A 21 22.56 1.00 -18.42
N GLU A 22 21.62 1.46 -17.59
CA GLU A 22 21.87 2.48 -16.57
C GLU A 22 22.76 1.98 -15.41
N ALA A 23 22.57 0.73 -14.97
CA ALA A 23 23.36 0.17 -13.87
C ALA A 23 24.70 -0.43 -14.32
N GLY A 24 24.88 -0.73 -15.61
CA GLY A 24 26.03 -1.48 -16.13
C GLY A 24 26.02 -2.95 -15.72
N GLU A 25 24.85 -3.53 -15.50
CA GLU A 25 24.66 -4.91 -15.04
C GLU A 25 23.41 -5.54 -15.68
N ASP A 26 23.49 -6.78 -16.13
CA ASP A 26 22.32 -7.51 -16.65
C ASP A 26 21.30 -7.83 -15.54
N PHE A 27 20.24 -7.02 -15.49
CA PHE A 27 19.14 -7.20 -14.54
C PHE A 27 18.30 -8.45 -14.79
N ALA A 28 18.21 -8.94 -16.03
CA ALA A 28 17.48 -10.17 -16.32
C ALA A 28 18.22 -11.37 -15.70
N THR A 29 19.53 -11.45 -15.90
CA THR A 29 20.38 -12.46 -15.25
C THR A 29 20.35 -12.32 -13.73
N LEU A 30 20.47 -11.09 -13.20
CA LEU A 30 20.40 -10.83 -11.77
C LEU A 30 19.08 -11.33 -11.14
N LEU A 31 17.93 -11.08 -11.79
CA LEU A 31 16.60 -11.37 -11.25
C LEU A 31 16.10 -12.81 -11.46
N PHE A 32 16.63 -13.52 -12.47
CA PHE A 32 16.09 -14.81 -12.91
C PHE A 32 17.05 -15.99 -12.74
N ASP A 33 18.35 -15.76 -12.64
CA ASP A 33 19.28 -16.85 -12.35
C ASP A 33 19.24 -17.22 -10.87
N GLU A 34 19.00 -18.49 -10.57
CA GLU A 34 18.99 -19.02 -9.20
C GLU A 34 20.36 -18.85 -8.52
N ALA A 35 21.45 -18.78 -9.28
CA ALA A 35 22.78 -18.49 -8.74
C ALA A 35 22.85 -17.13 -8.02
N ASN A 36 21.98 -16.19 -8.38
CA ASN A 36 21.91 -14.85 -7.79
C ASN A 36 20.98 -14.75 -6.56
N LYS A 37 20.34 -15.83 -6.13
CA LYS A 37 19.33 -15.79 -5.05
C LYS A 37 19.88 -15.25 -3.73
N GLU A 38 21.07 -15.70 -3.31
CA GLU A 38 21.71 -15.20 -2.09
C GLU A 38 22.12 -13.73 -2.24
N ARG A 39 22.62 -13.37 -3.43
CA ARG A 39 23.02 -12.00 -3.75
C ARG A 39 21.82 -11.05 -3.71
N LEU A 40 20.67 -11.42 -4.26
CA LEU A 40 19.41 -10.67 -4.18
C LEU A 40 18.89 -10.55 -2.74
N GLY A 41 19.27 -11.46 -1.84
CA GLY A 41 18.96 -11.38 -0.42
C GLY A 41 19.75 -10.31 0.32
N ARG A 42 20.85 -9.79 -0.25
CA ARG A 42 21.62 -8.71 0.34
C ARG A 42 20.88 -7.39 0.18
N GLN A 43 20.89 -6.58 1.23
CA GLN A 43 20.05 -5.39 1.37
C GLN A 43 20.13 -4.42 0.18
N GLU A 44 21.30 -4.24 -0.43
CA GLU A 44 21.47 -3.35 -1.57
C GLU A 44 20.81 -3.87 -2.84
N GLN A 45 21.05 -5.14 -3.14
CA GLN A 45 20.50 -5.82 -4.32
C GLN A 45 19.00 -6.06 -4.17
N ALA A 46 18.54 -6.29 -2.93
CA ALA A 46 17.12 -6.37 -2.62
C ALA A 46 16.39 -5.07 -2.95
N GLN A 47 16.96 -3.90 -2.65
CA GLN A 47 16.34 -2.61 -2.99
C GLN A 47 16.25 -2.39 -4.50
N LEU A 48 17.36 -2.61 -5.22
CA LEU A 48 17.41 -2.48 -6.67
C LEU A 48 16.45 -3.46 -7.36
N GLY A 49 16.54 -4.73 -7.00
CA GLY A 49 15.68 -5.77 -7.57
C GLY A 49 14.20 -5.51 -7.30
N THR A 50 13.85 -5.02 -6.10
CA THR A 50 12.48 -4.62 -5.76
C THR A 50 12.03 -3.42 -6.58
N PHE A 51 12.85 -2.37 -6.67
CA PHE A 51 12.52 -1.16 -7.43
C PHE A 51 12.27 -1.48 -8.91
N VAL A 52 13.23 -2.13 -9.58
CA VAL A 52 13.15 -2.47 -11.01
C VAL A 52 11.97 -3.40 -11.28
N THR A 53 11.79 -4.45 -10.47
CA THR A 53 10.65 -5.36 -10.61
C THR A 53 9.31 -4.64 -10.46
N SER A 54 9.19 -3.74 -9.47
CA SER A 54 7.93 -3.02 -9.20
C SER A 54 7.59 -2.05 -10.33
N VAL A 55 8.57 -1.30 -10.84
CA VAL A 55 8.36 -0.37 -11.96
C VAL A 55 8.11 -1.11 -13.27
N ALA A 56 8.81 -2.20 -13.55
CA ALA A 56 8.57 -3.04 -14.73
C ALA A 56 7.15 -3.62 -14.70
N MET A 57 6.71 -4.16 -13.55
CA MET A 57 5.33 -4.61 -13.37
C MET A 57 4.33 -3.47 -13.60
N TYR A 58 4.55 -2.31 -12.97
CA TYR A 58 3.67 -1.15 -13.16
C TYR A 58 3.54 -0.74 -14.63
N ARG A 59 4.67 -0.55 -15.32
CA ARG A 59 4.70 -0.15 -16.74
C ARG A 59 3.99 -1.16 -17.63
N THR A 60 4.25 -2.46 -17.45
CA THR A 60 3.56 -3.52 -18.19
C THR A 60 2.06 -3.50 -17.96
N TYR A 61 1.62 -3.48 -16.69
CA TYR A 61 0.20 -3.51 -16.39
C TYR A 61 -0.51 -2.24 -16.85
N ALA A 62 0.08 -1.06 -16.68
CA ALA A 62 -0.48 0.20 -17.16
C ALA A 62 -0.65 0.19 -18.70
N ALA A 63 0.38 -0.28 -19.43
CA ALA A 63 0.37 -0.34 -20.90
C ALA A 63 -0.65 -1.36 -21.44
N GLU A 64 -0.69 -2.56 -20.88
CA GLU A 64 -1.46 -3.69 -21.44
C GLU A 64 -2.95 -3.68 -21.03
N SER A 65 -3.29 -3.07 -19.88
CA SER A 65 -4.67 -3.07 -19.37
C SER A 65 -5.40 -1.74 -19.58
N GLY A 66 -4.67 -0.66 -19.83
CA GLY A 66 -5.19 0.72 -19.85
C GLY A 66 -5.59 1.27 -18.48
N MET A 67 -5.18 0.62 -17.39
CA MET A 67 -5.45 1.10 -16.03
C MET A 67 -4.74 2.44 -15.79
N SER A 68 -5.46 3.36 -15.12
CA SER A 68 -4.92 4.61 -14.60
C SER A 68 -5.12 4.67 -13.09
N PHE A 69 -4.20 5.36 -12.39
CA PHE A 69 -4.18 5.43 -10.94
C PHE A 69 -4.20 6.90 -10.49
N GLY A 70 -5.17 7.26 -9.65
CA GLY A 70 -5.27 8.62 -9.08
C GLY A 70 -4.41 8.82 -7.83
N HIS A 71 -3.93 7.74 -7.22
CA HIS A 71 -3.15 7.76 -5.99
C HIS A 71 -2.06 6.71 -6.04
N TYR A 72 -0.89 7.05 -5.50
CA TYR A 72 0.28 6.19 -5.41
C TYR A 72 0.83 6.25 -3.99
N ALA A 73 1.32 5.11 -3.50
CA ALA A 73 2.01 5.01 -2.23
C ALA A 73 2.91 3.78 -2.27
N GLY A 74 4.02 3.82 -1.53
CA GLY A 74 4.85 2.64 -1.35
C GLY A 74 5.56 2.68 0.00
N HIS A 75 5.87 1.50 0.53
CA HIS A 75 6.46 1.35 1.85
C HIS A 75 7.98 1.52 1.76
N SER A 76 8.54 2.51 2.48
CA SER A 76 9.98 2.81 2.50
C SER A 76 10.55 2.98 1.08
N LEU A 77 11.35 2.04 0.57
CA LEU A 77 11.86 2.03 -0.80
C LEU A 77 10.74 2.21 -1.84
N GLY A 78 9.56 1.64 -1.60
CA GLY A 78 8.41 1.77 -2.49
C GLY A 78 7.95 3.21 -2.72
N GLU A 79 8.29 4.17 -1.84
CA GLU A 79 7.99 5.59 -2.03
C GLU A 79 8.71 6.15 -3.27
N ILE A 80 9.94 5.71 -3.53
CA ILE A 80 10.68 6.07 -4.76
C ILE A 80 10.04 5.41 -5.98
N SER A 81 9.61 4.15 -5.89
CA SER A 81 8.84 3.50 -6.97
C SER A 81 7.53 4.23 -7.27
N ALA A 82 6.83 4.71 -6.24
CA ALA A 82 5.59 5.47 -6.38
C ALA A 82 5.80 6.83 -7.05
N LEU A 83 6.85 7.57 -6.66
CA LEU A 83 7.25 8.81 -7.33
C LEU A 83 7.61 8.58 -8.80
N CYS A 84 8.33 7.50 -9.11
CA CYS A 84 8.66 7.12 -10.48
C CYS A 84 7.40 6.78 -11.29
N ALA A 85 6.51 5.95 -10.74
CA ALA A 85 5.26 5.56 -11.39
C ALA A 85 4.33 6.76 -11.69
N ALA A 86 4.29 7.73 -10.77
CA ALA A 86 3.54 8.97 -10.93
C ALA A 86 4.20 9.99 -11.89
N GLY A 87 5.43 9.72 -12.35
CA GLY A 87 6.21 10.59 -13.24
C GLY A 87 6.83 11.80 -12.54
N ALA A 88 6.97 11.76 -11.21
CA ALA A 88 7.70 12.79 -10.45
C ALA A 88 9.23 12.59 -10.54
N LEU A 89 9.66 11.35 -10.73
CA LEU A 89 11.05 10.96 -11.02
C LEU A 89 11.06 10.18 -12.33
N ASP A 90 11.99 10.48 -13.23
CA ASP A 90 12.27 9.58 -14.35
C ASP A 90 12.93 8.28 -13.84
N PHE A 91 12.87 7.23 -14.65
CA PHE A 91 13.31 5.91 -14.23
C PHE A 91 14.83 5.79 -14.06
N PRO A 92 15.68 6.28 -14.98
CA PRO A 92 17.13 6.30 -14.78
C PRO A 92 17.53 7.00 -13.48
N SER A 93 17.05 8.24 -13.27
CA SER A 93 17.33 9.02 -12.06
C SER A 93 16.86 8.31 -10.78
N ALA A 94 15.67 7.68 -10.81
CA ALA A 94 15.17 6.91 -9.68
C ALA A 94 16.01 5.65 -9.42
N LEU A 95 16.48 4.95 -10.46
CA LEU A 95 17.37 3.80 -10.30
C LEU A 95 18.72 4.20 -9.70
N THR A 96 19.33 5.28 -10.20
CA THR A 96 20.56 5.84 -9.62
C THR A 96 20.33 6.21 -8.15
N LEU A 97 19.20 6.85 -7.83
CA LEU A 97 18.85 7.24 -6.46
C LEU A 97 18.71 6.02 -5.53
N VAL A 98 18.05 4.96 -5.99
CA VAL A 98 17.90 3.71 -5.21
C VAL A 98 19.26 3.05 -4.98
N ARG A 99 20.14 3.03 -5.98
CA ARG A 99 21.51 2.51 -5.84
C ARG A 99 22.27 3.28 -4.76
N ARG A 100 22.27 4.61 -4.83
CA ARG A 100 22.93 5.48 -3.84
C ARG A 100 22.33 5.32 -2.44
N ARG A 101 21.00 5.22 -2.33
CA ARG A 101 20.31 4.95 -1.06
C ARG A 101 20.77 3.63 -0.45
N ALA A 102 20.82 2.58 -1.25
CA ALA A 102 21.28 1.25 -0.84
C ALA A 102 22.71 1.28 -0.29
N GLU A 103 23.65 1.87 -1.04
CA GLU A 103 25.06 2.00 -0.64
C GLU A 103 25.22 2.79 0.66
N ILE A 104 24.58 3.96 0.75
CA ILE A 104 24.65 4.83 1.94
C ILE A 104 24.09 4.09 3.16
N ILE A 105 22.94 3.44 3.04
CA ILE A 105 22.34 2.71 4.16
C ILE A 105 23.26 1.56 4.59
N ARG A 106 23.78 0.76 3.66
CA ARG A 106 24.70 -0.35 3.98
C ARG A 106 25.91 0.16 4.76
N GLU A 107 26.59 1.17 4.22
CA GLU A 107 27.81 1.71 4.82
C GLU A 107 27.57 2.28 6.21
N VAL A 108 26.53 3.11 6.37
CA VAL A 108 26.21 3.70 7.67
C VAL A 108 25.77 2.62 8.65
N ALA A 109 24.85 1.75 8.26
CA ALA A 109 24.33 0.71 9.15
C ALA A 109 25.40 -0.28 9.61
N GLY A 110 26.39 -0.59 8.76
CA GLY A 110 27.54 -1.41 9.13
C GLY A 110 28.43 -0.80 10.24
N THR A 111 28.31 0.51 10.49
CA THR A 111 29.00 1.19 11.61
C THR A 111 28.14 1.30 12.87
N LEU A 112 26.84 0.96 12.79
CA LEU A 112 25.88 1.10 13.87
C LEU A 112 25.61 -0.25 14.54
N GLY A 113 25.72 -0.31 15.87
CA GLY A 113 25.36 -1.49 16.66
C GLY A 113 23.85 -1.63 16.88
N GLY A 114 23.06 -1.81 15.81
CA GLY A 114 21.60 -1.82 15.89
C GLY A 114 20.89 -2.93 15.12
N THR A 115 19.62 -3.14 15.46
CA THR A 115 18.76 -4.17 14.86
C THR A 115 17.30 -3.72 14.80
N MET A 116 16.42 -4.55 14.24
CA MET A 116 14.99 -4.32 14.13
C MET A 116 14.17 -5.55 14.49
N MET A 117 12.97 -5.33 15.03
CA MET A 117 12.00 -6.39 15.31
C MET A 117 10.59 -5.96 14.93
N TRP A 118 9.79 -6.89 14.41
CA TRP A 118 8.34 -6.73 14.37
C TRP A 118 7.73 -7.01 15.74
N VAL A 119 6.68 -6.27 16.06
CA VAL A 119 5.85 -6.44 17.25
C VAL A 119 4.40 -6.55 16.77
N ILE A 120 3.80 -7.71 17.00
CA ILE A 120 2.44 -8.02 16.60
C ILE A 120 1.57 -8.17 17.85
N ASN A 121 0.27 -7.92 17.71
CA ASN A 121 -0.75 -8.11 18.74
C ASN A 121 -0.74 -7.05 19.86
N LEU A 122 0.03 -5.97 19.72
CA LEU A 122 0.00 -4.82 20.62
C LEU A 122 -0.30 -3.53 19.86
N ASP A 123 -1.00 -2.61 20.52
CA ASP A 123 -1.30 -1.29 19.95
C ASP A 123 -0.03 -0.44 19.82
N ALA A 124 0.08 0.29 18.71
CA ALA A 124 1.24 1.13 18.40
C ALA A 124 1.57 2.14 19.50
N GLU A 125 0.56 2.68 20.21
CA GLU A 125 0.76 3.61 21.32
C GLU A 125 1.44 2.96 22.52
N TYR A 126 1.09 1.71 22.84
CA TYR A 126 1.75 0.97 23.90
C TYR A 126 3.21 0.71 23.55
N VAL A 127 3.49 0.23 22.33
CA VAL A 127 4.86 -0.02 21.86
C VAL A 127 5.68 1.28 21.87
N THR A 128 5.11 2.39 21.42
CA THR A 128 5.74 3.71 21.45
C THR A 128 6.13 4.13 22.87
N ARG A 129 5.25 3.90 23.87
CA ARG A 129 5.57 4.20 25.28
C ARG A 129 6.71 3.33 25.81
N VAL A 130 6.77 2.05 25.44
CA VAL A 130 7.88 1.16 25.82
C VAL A 130 9.19 1.66 25.22
N CYS A 131 9.22 1.97 23.91
CA CYS A 131 10.41 2.53 23.25
C CYS A 131 10.88 3.81 23.94
N ARG A 132 9.98 4.77 24.19
CA ARG A 132 10.30 6.04 24.87
C ARG A 132 10.84 5.86 26.29
N ARG A 133 10.31 4.89 27.04
CA ARG A 133 10.76 4.61 28.41
C ARG A 133 12.17 4.02 28.45
N LEU A 134 12.49 3.17 27.48
CA LEU A 134 13.77 2.48 27.41
C LEU A 134 14.84 3.31 26.70
N SER A 135 14.45 4.14 25.74
CA SER A 135 15.38 4.96 24.99
C SER A 135 16.00 6.03 25.89
N GLY A 136 17.32 6.14 25.82
CA GLY A 136 18.08 7.18 26.52
C GLY A 136 18.01 8.54 25.82
N ARG A 137 18.87 9.46 26.25
CA ARG A 137 19.00 10.80 25.61
C ARG A 137 19.44 10.74 24.14
N GLY A 138 19.98 9.60 23.68
CA GLY A 138 20.49 9.40 22.32
C GLY A 138 19.46 8.95 21.28
N ALA A 139 18.18 8.75 21.66
CA ALA A 139 17.15 8.21 20.76
C ALA A 139 17.58 6.87 20.10
N ASP A 140 18.20 6.03 20.90
CA ASP A 140 18.78 4.71 20.64
C ASP A 140 17.74 3.57 20.53
N LEU A 141 16.44 3.86 20.65
CA LEU A 141 15.34 2.93 20.38
C LEU A 141 14.07 3.70 19.98
N SER A 142 13.49 3.35 18.84
CA SER A 142 12.26 3.96 18.35
C SER A 142 11.33 2.96 17.67
N VAL A 143 10.06 3.34 17.55
CA VAL A 143 9.18 2.72 16.56
C VAL A 143 9.69 3.13 15.19
N SER A 144 9.88 2.16 14.30
CA SER A 144 10.45 2.33 12.97
C SER A 144 9.42 2.16 11.85
N ALA A 145 8.30 1.49 12.14
CA ALA A 145 7.15 1.43 11.25
C ALA A 145 5.86 1.20 12.03
N VAL A 146 4.77 1.78 11.55
CA VAL A 146 3.40 1.47 11.99
C VAL A 146 2.66 0.91 10.79
N ASP A 147 2.73 -0.41 10.62
CA ASP A 147 2.30 -1.11 9.41
C ASP A 147 0.79 -1.38 9.38
N ALA A 148 0.22 -1.77 10.52
CA ALA A 148 -1.21 -1.99 10.71
C ALA A 148 -1.59 -1.71 12.18
N PRO A 149 -2.89 -1.68 12.56
CA PRO A 149 -3.31 -1.29 13.92
C PRO A 149 -2.59 -2.03 15.06
N ARG A 150 -2.28 -3.32 14.86
CA ARG A 150 -1.59 -4.19 15.82
C ARG A 150 -0.35 -4.86 15.24
N GLN A 151 0.32 -4.19 14.30
CA GLN A 151 1.57 -4.63 13.69
C GLN A 151 2.48 -3.42 13.50
N VAL A 152 3.57 -3.38 14.27
CA VAL A 152 4.56 -2.30 14.24
C VAL A 152 5.97 -2.89 14.14
N ALA A 153 6.93 -2.07 13.74
CA ALA A 153 8.34 -2.41 13.84
C ALA A 153 9.02 -1.46 14.83
N ILE A 154 10.01 -1.99 15.57
CA ILE A 154 10.91 -1.22 16.41
C ILE A 154 12.34 -1.41 15.91
N SER A 155 13.16 -0.37 16.05
CA SER A 155 14.58 -0.41 15.71
C SER A 155 15.41 0.44 16.65
N GLY A 156 16.67 0.08 16.80
CA GLY A 156 17.56 0.75 17.74
C GLY A 156 18.79 -0.09 18.07
N GLU A 157 19.48 0.26 19.15
CA GLU A 157 20.59 -0.50 19.70
C GLU A 157 20.14 -1.92 20.05
N THR A 158 20.93 -2.93 19.66
CA THR A 158 20.59 -4.35 19.82
C THR A 158 20.17 -4.71 21.25
N ALA A 159 20.90 -4.20 22.25
CA ALA A 159 20.58 -4.47 23.65
C ALA A 159 19.23 -3.86 24.09
N LEU A 160 18.91 -2.65 23.61
CA LEU A 160 17.66 -1.97 23.91
C LEU A 160 16.46 -2.62 23.22
N VAL A 161 16.62 -3.01 21.95
CA VAL A 161 15.60 -3.76 21.21
C VAL A 161 15.30 -5.08 21.92
N GLY A 162 16.33 -5.81 22.39
CA GLY A 162 16.14 -7.04 23.17
C GLY A 162 15.41 -6.81 24.51
N ARG A 163 15.72 -5.74 25.24
CA ARG A 163 14.97 -5.38 26.46
C ARG A 163 13.52 -5.02 26.17
N ALA A 164 13.27 -4.28 25.09
CA ALA A 164 11.92 -3.95 24.65
C ALA A 164 11.12 -5.21 24.30
N ALA A 165 11.73 -6.15 23.58
CA ALA A 165 11.12 -7.41 23.21
C ALA A 165 10.56 -8.15 24.43
N GLY A 166 11.36 -8.35 25.48
CA GLY A 166 10.91 -9.05 26.69
C GLY A 166 9.73 -8.36 27.41
N ILE A 167 9.71 -7.02 27.44
CA ILE A 167 8.59 -6.26 28.02
C ILE A 167 7.32 -6.42 27.18
N LEU A 168 7.46 -6.38 25.86
CA LEU A 168 6.35 -6.49 24.91
C LEU A 168 5.76 -7.91 24.92
N GLU A 169 6.62 -8.94 24.93
CA GLU A 169 6.20 -10.34 25.05
C GLU A 169 5.46 -10.62 26.35
N ALA A 170 5.97 -10.11 27.48
CA ALA A 170 5.30 -10.21 28.78
C ALA A 170 3.89 -9.55 28.78
N ARG A 171 3.63 -8.61 27.85
CA ARG A 171 2.32 -7.98 27.68
C ARG A 171 1.39 -8.69 26.69
N GLY A 172 1.85 -9.79 26.09
CA GLY A 172 1.12 -10.58 25.09
C GLY A 172 1.42 -10.21 23.64
N GLY A 173 2.48 -9.44 23.39
CA GLY A 173 2.99 -9.19 22.04
C GLY A 173 3.74 -10.40 21.49
N MET A 174 3.68 -10.58 20.18
CA MET A 174 4.56 -11.52 19.48
C MET A 174 5.68 -10.72 18.83
N VAL A 175 6.93 -10.98 19.21
CA VAL A 175 8.09 -10.22 18.74
C VAL A 175 8.95 -11.09 17.83
N TYR A 176 9.25 -10.60 16.62
CA TYR A 176 10.00 -11.34 15.61
C TYR A 176 11.19 -10.54 15.12
N PRO A 177 12.42 -11.09 15.13
CA PRO A 177 13.58 -10.42 14.55
C PRO A 177 13.44 -10.27 13.03
N LEU A 178 13.79 -9.10 12.54
CA LEU A 178 13.88 -8.84 11.11
C LEU A 178 15.28 -9.23 10.62
N ARG A 179 15.34 -9.89 9.46
CA ARG A 179 16.61 -10.25 8.80
C ARG A 179 17.20 -9.03 8.09
N MET A 180 17.56 -8.02 8.87
CA MET A 180 18.10 -6.74 8.40
C MET A 180 19.23 -6.29 9.33
N GLU A 181 20.29 -5.78 8.74
CA GLU A 181 21.50 -5.35 9.43
C GLU A 181 21.45 -3.83 9.62
N GLY A 182 20.87 -3.39 10.72
CA GLY A 182 20.88 -1.98 11.12
C GLY A 182 19.59 -1.46 11.75
N PRO A 183 19.65 -0.30 12.43
CA PRO A 183 18.49 0.31 13.09
C PRO A 183 17.69 1.21 12.12
N TYR A 184 17.21 0.69 10.99
CA TYR A 184 16.58 1.52 9.96
C TYR A 184 15.34 2.27 10.46
N HIS A 185 15.02 3.41 9.82
CA HIS A 185 13.88 4.26 10.18
C HIS A 185 13.90 4.70 11.65
N SER A 186 15.10 5.00 12.17
CA SER A 186 15.31 5.52 13.52
C SER A 186 16.24 6.73 13.50
N PRO A 187 16.25 7.54 14.56
CA PRO A 187 17.20 8.65 14.71
C PRO A 187 18.67 8.24 14.59
N MET A 188 19.03 6.96 14.83
CA MET A 188 20.39 6.46 14.66
C MET A 188 20.88 6.53 13.20
N MET A 189 19.96 6.54 12.22
CA MET A 189 20.28 6.62 10.79
C MET A 189 20.55 8.06 10.31
N ARG A 190 20.67 9.04 11.22
CA ARG A 190 20.94 10.45 10.87
C ARG A 190 22.14 10.65 9.94
N PRO A 191 23.29 9.97 10.13
CA PRO A 191 24.40 10.08 9.19
C PRO A 191 24.03 9.64 7.77
N ALA A 192 23.13 8.66 7.61
CA ALA A 192 22.63 8.24 6.30
C ALA A 192 21.69 9.29 5.70
N ALA A 193 20.82 9.90 6.50
CA ALA A 193 19.92 10.97 6.04
C ALA A 193 20.71 12.20 5.56
N GLU A 194 21.78 12.59 6.24
CA GLU A 194 22.65 13.71 5.84
C GLU A 194 23.32 13.43 4.48
N ARG A 195 23.94 12.25 4.32
CA ARG A 195 24.52 11.83 3.03
C ARG A 195 23.48 11.69 1.92
N MET A 196 22.27 11.25 2.26
CA MET A 196 21.17 11.15 1.31
C MET A 196 20.67 12.52 0.87
N ALA A 197 20.65 13.51 1.77
CA ALA A 197 20.28 14.89 1.43
C ALA A 197 21.26 15.51 0.44
N GLU A 198 22.56 15.22 0.55
CA GLU A 198 23.58 15.63 -0.43
C GLU A 198 23.29 15.03 -1.81
N VAL A 199 23.03 13.73 -1.89
CA VAL A 199 22.66 13.07 -3.16
C VAL A 199 21.38 13.66 -3.75
N LEU A 200 20.39 13.92 -2.90
CA LEU A 200 19.10 14.45 -3.32
C LEU A 200 19.18 15.89 -3.83
N ALA A 201 20.17 16.69 -3.41
CA ALA A 201 20.26 18.11 -3.75
C ALA A 201 20.19 18.38 -5.26
N ASP A 202 20.78 17.49 -6.06
CA ASP A 202 20.85 17.59 -7.52
C ASP A 202 19.76 16.77 -8.25
N VAL A 203 18.89 16.08 -7.52
CA VAL A 203 17.82 15.27 -8.11
C VAL A 203 16.63 16.17 -8.44
N ASP A 204 16.25 16.19 -9.72
CA ASP A 204 15.01 16.81 -10.14
C ASP A 204 13.81 15.94 -9.77
N ILE A 205 12.92 16.48 -8.94
CA ILE A 205 11.68 15.82 -8.55
C ILE A 205 10.55 16.74 -8.97
N ALA A 206 9.85 16.38 -10.04
CA ALA A 206 8.69 17.12 -10.49
C ALA A 206 7.52 17.01 -9.51
N VAL A 207 6.52 17.87 -9.68
CA VAL A 207 5.21 17.66 -9.02
C VAL A 207 4.58 16.39 -9.58
N PRO A 208 4.20 15.41 -8.74
CA PRO A 208 3.58 14.17 -9.23
C PRO A 208 2.30 14.43 -10.03
N ARG A 209 2.08 13.68 -11.12
CA ARG A 209 0.86 13.82 -11.96
C ARG A 209 -0.41 13.33 -11.27
N ALA A 210 -0.27 12.52 -10.23
CA ALA A 210 -1.33 12.13 -9.32
C ALA A 210 -0.77 12.07 -7.89
N THR A 211 -1.64 12.02 -6.89
CA THR A 211 -1.24 12.08 -5.48
C THR A 211 -0.27 10.96 -5.12
N VAL A 212 0.94 11.30 -4.68
CA VAL A 212 1.88 10.35 -4.06
C VAL A 212 1.94 10.66 -2.57
N LEU A 213 1.62 9.70 -1.71
CA LEU A 213 1.63 9.91 -0.25
C LEU A 213 2.99 9.58 0.35
N SER A 214 3.54 10.50 1.15
CA SER A 214 4.78 10.26 1.87
C SER A 214 4.56 9.37 3.09
N THR A 215 5.47 8.44 3.34
CA THR A 215 5.44 7.62 4.55
C THR A 215 5.87 8.36 5.81
N VAL A 216 6.46 9.56 5.68
CA VAL A 216 6.88 10.41 6.82
C VAL A 216 5.69 11.16 7.42
N THR A 217 4.87 11.77 6.56
CA THR A 217 3.78 12.67 6.97
C THR A 217 2.39 12.04 6.81
N GLY A 218 2.22 11.14 5.83
CA GLY A 218 0.91 10.68 5.37
C GLY A 218 0.22 11.68 4.42
N GLU A 219 0.92 12.74 4.02
CA GLU A 219 0.43 13.79 3.12
C GLU A 219 1.05 13.66 1.72
N ALA A 220 0.54 14.43 0.76
CA ALA A 220 1.00 14.40 -0.61
C ALA A 220 2.43 14.97 -0.75
N HIS A 221 3.24 14.36 -1.61
CA HIS A 221 4.52 14.91 -2.03
C HIS A 221 4.32 16.22 -2.79
N PRO A 222 5.00 17.32 -2.40
CA PRO A 222 4.84 18.62 -3.04
C PRO A 222 5.70 18.79 -4.32
N GLY A 223 6.61 17.85 -4.60
CA GLY A 223 7.67 18.02 -5.61
C GLY A 223 8.84 18.87 -5.09
N GLY A 224 9.85 19.05 -5.95
CA GLY A 224 11.02 19.88 -5.74
C GLY A 224 11.72 19.64 -4.40
N ALA A 225 12.14 20.73 -3.75
CA ALA A 225 12.86 20.68 -2.47
C ALA A 225 12.06 20.02 -1.34
N GLY A 226 10.73 20.15 -1.34
CA GLY A 226 9.89 19.52 -0.32
C GLY A 226 9.91 18.00 -0.41
N SER A 227 9.81 17.44 -1.62
CA SER A 227 9.96 15.98 -1.82
C SER A 227 11.36 15.48 -1.48
N ARG A 228 12.41 16.25 -1.81
CA ARG A 228 13.79 15.91 -1.42
C ARG A 228 13.96 15.83 0.09
N ALA A 229 13.47 16.83 0.83
CA ALA A 229 13.51 16.82 2.29
C ALA A 229 12.78 15.60 2.87
N LEU A 230 11.58 15.29 2.37
CA LEU A 230 10.82 14.11 2.82
C LEU A 230 11.56 12.79 2.59
N LEU A 231 12.23 12.63 1.43
CA LEU A 231 12.99 11.41 1.14
C LEU A 231 14.24 11.26 2.02
N ALA A 232 14.90 12.35 2.40
CA ALA A 232 16.00 12.31 3.36
C ALA A 232 15.48 11.98 4.78
N ASP A 233 14.42 12.68 5.22
CA ASP A 233 13.77 12.45 6.52
C ASP A 233 13.20 11.04 6.66
N GLN A 234 12.83 10.40 5.54
CA GLN A 234 12.36 9.02 5.51
C GLN A 234 13.35 8.04 6.17
N LEU A 235 14.65 8.27 6.07
CA LEU A 235 15.68 7.37 6.62
C LEU A 235 15.72 7.37 8.15
N VAL A 236 15.29 8.47 8.78
CA VAL A 236 15.31 8.67 10.24
C VAL A 236 13.93 8.65 10.89
N SER A 237 12.88 8.65 10.07
CA SER A 237 11.49 8.71 10.51
C SER A 237 10.82 7.34 10.43
N PRO A 238 9.86 7.05 11.33
CA PRO A 238 9.06 5.84 11.21
C PRO A 238 8.27 5.83 9.90
N VAL A 239 8.19 4.66 9.26
CA VAL A 239 7.27 4.45 8.13
C VAL A 239 5.84 4.45 8.64
N ARG A 240 5.09 5.53 8.42
CA ARG A 240 3.71 5.70 8.89
C ARG A 240 2.69 5.04 7.96
N TRP A 241 2.88 3.77 7.62
CA TRP A 241 2.07 3.06 6.62
C TRP A 241 0.58 3.02 6.97
N LEU A 242 0.20 2.83 8.23
CA LEU A 242 -1.20 2.92 8.67
C LEU A 242 -1.81 4.30 8.43
N THR A 243 -1.02 5.37 8.54
CA THR A 243 -1.48 6.74 8.25
C THR A 243 -1.74 6.91 6.76
N VAL A 244 -0.82 6.42 5.91
CA VAL A 244 -0.97 6.40 4.45
C VAL A 244 -2.23 5.63 4.03
N GLN A 245 -2.46 4.44 4.59
CA GLN A 245 -3.66 3.63 4.30
C GLN A 245 -4.95 4.35 4.70
N ARG A 246 -4.95 5.06 5.84
CA ARG A 246 -6.09 5.88 6.28
C ARG A 246 -6.31 7.08 5.36
N ALA A 247 -5.25 7.72 4.88
CA ALA A 247 -5.33 8.82 3.92
C ALA A 247 -5.94 8.33 2.59
N LEU A 248 -5.53 7.17 2.08
CA LEU A 248 -6.15 6.56 0.89
C LEU A 248 -7.66 6.33 1.08
N ALA A 249 -8.07 5.80 2.25
CA ALA A 249 -9.47 5.59 2.56
C ALA A 249 -10.26 6.92 2.67
N ALA A 250 -9.64 7.96 3.23
CA ALA A 250 -10.21 9.30 3.32
C ALA A 250 -10.35 9.98 1.93
N HIS A 251 -9.46 9.66 0.99
CA HIS A 251 -9.58 10.05 -0.43
C HIS A 251 -10.53 9.16 -1.24
N HIS A 252 -11.34 8.35 -0.56
CA HIS A 252 -12.31 7.45 -1.16
C HIS A 252 -11.73 6.42 -2.14
N VAL A 253 -10.45 6.07 -1.99
CA VAL A 253 -9.89 4.91 -2.70
C VAL A 253 -10.67 3.66 -2.28
N ARG A 254 -10.94 2.79 -3.26
CA ARG A 254 -11.72 1.54 -3.09
C ARG A 254 -10.97 0.30 -3.51
N VAL A 255 -10.03 0.48 -4.43
CA VAL A 255 -9.28 -0.57 -5.07
C VAL A 255 -7.83 -0.12 -5.08
N ALA A 256 -6.93 -0.98 -4.63
CA ALA A 256 -5.50 -0.77 -4.68
C ALA A 256 -4.86 -1.92 -5.43
N VAL A 257 -3.88 -1.63 -6.30
CA VAL A 257 -3.11 -2.66 -7.01
C VAL A 257 -1.69 -2.65 -6.45
N GLU A 258 -1.24 -3.79 -5.92
CA GLU A 258 0.13 -3.92 -5.38
C GLU A 258 1.06 -4.39 -6.50
N PHE A 259 1.98 -3.51 -6.90
CA PHE A 259 3.06 -3.79 -7.83
C PHE A 259 4.35 -4.09 -7.09
N GLY A 260 4.97 -5.22 -7.38
CA GLY A 260 6.24 -5.63 -6.78
C GLY A 260 6.24 -7.09 -6.31
N PRO A 261 7.31 -7.51 -5.63
CA PRO A 261 7.44 -8.85 -5.11
C PRO A 261 6.58 -9.14 -3.87
N GLY A 262 5.89 -10.27 -3.86
CA GLY A 262 5.06 -10.71 -2.74
C GLY A 262 3.64 -10.13 -2.74
N THR A 263 3.01 -10.15 -1.55
CA THR A 263 1.64 -9.66 -1.31
C THR A 263 1.53 -8.95 0.05
N VAL A 264 2.65 -8.40 0.53
CA VAL A 264 2.77 -7.90 1.90
C VAL A 264 1.92 -6.65 2.10
N LEU A 265 1.93 -5.71 1.15
CA LEU A 265 1.15 -4.48 1.27
C LEU A 265 -0.35 -4.76 1.20
N SER A 266 -0.76 -5.71 0.35
CA SER A 266 -2.15 -6.19 0.31
C SER A 266 -2.59 -6.77 1.64
N PHE A 267 -1.78 -7.63 2.25
CA PHE A 267 -2.06 -8.20 3.57
C PHE A 267 -2.15 -7.14 4.68
N LEU A 268 -1.27 -6.15 4.66
CA LEU A 268 -1.30 -5.04 5.61
C LEU A 268 -2.56 -4.18 5.43
N LEU A 269 -3.00 -3.98 4.18
CA LEU A 269 -4.21 -3.24 3.84
C LEU A 269 -5.47 -3.92 4.34
N GLU A 270 -5.60 -5.23 4.10
CA GLU A 270 -6.72 -6.04 4.60
C GLU A 270 -6.82 -6.03 6.13
N LYS A 271 -5.69 -5.94 6.84
CA LYS A 271 -5.69 -5.79 8.31
C LYS A 271 -6.08 -4.41 8.81
N SER A 272 -6.01 -3.40 7.95
CA SER A 272 -6.12 -1.99 8.33
C SER A 272 -7.48 -1.39 7.98
N THR A 273 -8.12 -1.85 6.90
CA THR A 273 -9.41 -1.34 6.46
C THR A 273 -10.15 -2.34 5.58
N ASP A 274 -11.49 -2.39 5.72
CA ASP A 274 -12.39 -3.09 4.81
C ASP A 274 -12.85 -2.21 3.64
N SER A 275 -12.44 -0.93 3.60
CA SER A 275 -12.90 0.04 2.60
C SER A 275 -12.11 0.01 1.30
N ILE A 276 -10.95 -0.65 1.29
CA ILE A 276 -10.07 -0.74 0.12
C ILE A 276 -9.78 -2.22 -0.15
N ARG A 277 -10.12 -2.69 -1.34
CA ARG A 277 -9.77 -4.03 -1.80
C ARG A 277 -8.38 -4.01 -2.46
N PRO A 278 -7.40 -4.76 -1.94
CA PRO A 278 -6.12 -4.91 -2.61
C PRO A 278 -6.13 -6.02 -3.67
N TRP A 279 -5.38 -5.78 -4.73
CA TRP A 279 -5.18 -6.70 -5.85
C TRP A 279 -3.68 -6.81 -6.15
N PRO A 280 -2.96 -7.77 -5.56
CA PRO A 280 -1.54 -7.93 -5.82
C PRO A 280 -1.33 -8.60 -7.17
N VAL A 281 -0.56 -7.95 -8.05
CA VAL A 281 -0.33 -8.42 -9.42
C VAL A 281 0.32 -9.80 -9.48
N GLN A 282 1.04 -10.20 -8.42
CA GLN A 282 1.66 -11.52 -8.34
C GLN A 282 0.68 -12.68 -8.32
N ARG A 283 -0.58 -12.45 -7.97
CA ARG A 283 -1.63 -13.49 -8.01
C ARG A 283 -2.21 -13.69 -9.40
N TYR A 284 -1.81 -12.88 -10.38
CA TYR A 284 -2.37 -12.88 -11.72
C TYR A 284 -1.28 -13.12 -12.75
N ASP A 285 -1.61 -13.98 -13.71
CA ASP A 285 -0.68 -14.40 -14.74
C ASP A 285 -0.44 -13.33 -15.80
N THR A 286 -1.43 -12.48 -16.06
CA THR A 286 -1.41 -11.45 -17.10
C THR A 286 -2.17 -10.20 -16.67
N PRO A 287 -1.89 -9.04 -17.30
CA PRO A 287 -2.67 -7.82 -17.12
C PRO A 287 -4.17 -7.98 -17.41
N SER A 288 -4.54 -8.78 -18.42
CA SER A 288 -5.95 -9.08 -18.71
C SER A 288 -6.60 -9.85 -17.57
N ALA A 289 -5.95 -10.90 -17.05
CA ALA A 289 -6.51 -11.73 -15.99
C ALA A 289 -6.77 -10.91 -14.71
N LEU A 290 -5.89 -9.97 -14.38
CA LEU A 290 -6.12 -9.03 -13.29
C LEU A 290 -7.32 -8.13 -13.58
N LYS A 291 -7.36 -7.50 -14.76
CA LYS A 291 -8.44 -6.58 -15.15
C LYS A 291 -9.81 -7.28 -15.12
N ASP A 292 -9.89 -8.49 -15.64
CA ASP A 292 -11.11 -9.30 -15.68
C ASP A 292 -11.56 -9.65 -14.25
N ALA A 293 -10.64 -10.07 -13.39
CA ALA A 293 -10.95 -10.37 -11.99
C ALA A 293 -11.41 -9.11 -11.23
N MET A 294 -10.79 -7.96 -11.51
CA MET A 294 -11.09 -6.68 -10.88
C MET A 294 -12.41 -6.06 -11.33
N THR A 295 -12.98 -6.45 -12.48
CA THR A 295 -14.09 -5.74 -13.11
C THR A 295 -15.35 -6.61 -13.15
N LEU A 296 -16.50 -6.06 -12.75
CA LEU A 296 -17.79 -6.74 -12.82
C LEU A 296 -18.26 -6.90 -14.27
N GLY A 297 -18.67 -8.12 -14.62
CA GLY A 297 -19.35 -8.44 -15.87
C GLY A 297 -20.87 -8.42 -15.72
N ALA A 298 -21.59 -8.51 -16.85
CA ALA A 298 -23.06 -8.48 -16.85
C ALA A 298 -23.68 -9.59 -15.98
N ASP A 299 -23.03 -10.77 -15.98
CA ASP A 299 -23.45 -11.93 -15.17
C ASP A 299 -23.33 -11.68 -13.66
N ASP A 300 -22.51 -10.71 -13.24
CA ASP A 300 -22.35 -10.36 -11.82
C ASP A 300 -23.46 -9.42 -11.33
N PHE A 301 -24.12 -8.68 -12.23
CA PHE A 301 -25.01 -7.57 -11.88
C PHE A 301 -26.22 -7.97 -11.02
N PRO A 302 -26.95 -9.06 -11.31
CA PRO A 302 -27.99 -9.58 -10.42
C PRO A 302 -27.47 -9.84 -9.00
N GLY A 303 -26.27 -10.42 -8.90
CA GLY A 303 -25.63 -10.71 -7.62
C GLY A 303 -25.27 -9.44 -6.84
N VAL A 304 -24.88 -8.36 -7.52
CA VAL A 304 -24.61 -7.05 -6.89
C VAL A 304 -25.90 -6.45 -6.33
N VAL A 305 -27.01 -6.48 -7.08
CA VAL A 305 -28.32 -5.99 -6.60
C VAL A 305 -28.75 -6.76 -5.35
N ARG A 306 -28.64 -8.09 -5.39
CA ARG A 306 -28.92 -8.93 -4.22
C ARG A 306 -28.06 -8.55 -3.02
N ARG A 307 -26.74 -8.39 -3.21
CA ARG A 307 -25.84 -8.00 -2.12
C ARG A 307 -26.13 -6.60 -1.59
N CYS A 308 -26.59 -5.66 -2.43
CA CYS A 308 -27.07 -4.35 -1.97
C CYS A 308 -28.21 -4.50 -0.95
N LEU A 309 -29.20 -5.35 -1.25
CA LEU A 309 -30.29 -5.66 -0.31
C LEU A 309 -29.78 -6.34 0.97
N VAL A 310 -28.84 -7.28 0.86
CA VAL A 310 -28.22 -7.93 2.03
C VAL A 310 -27.46 -6.92 2.90
N VAL A 311 -26.64 -6.06 2.31
CA VAL A 311 -25.89 -5.00 3.01
C VAL A 311 -26.85 -4.05 3.70
N ALA A 312 -27.92 -3.64 3.00
CA ALA A 312 -28.97 -2.82 3.58
C ALA A 312 -29.58 -3.52 4.79
N ALA A 313 -30.05 -4.77 4.67
CA ALA A 313 -30.71 -5.52 5.75
C ALA A 313 -29.79 -5.80 6.94
N ALA A 314 -28.57 -6.30 6.70
CA ALA A 314 -27.66 -6.77 7.73
C ALA A 314 -26.94 -5.63 8.48
N THR A 315 -26.90 -4.42 7.93
CA THR A 315 -26.24 -3.29 8.59
C THR A 315 -27.14 -2.71 9.69
N PRO A 316 -26.70 -2.68 10.98
CA PRO A 316 -27.49 -2.10 12.06
C PRO A 316 -27.50 -0.57 12.01
N CYS A 317 -28.51 0.05 12.61
CA CYS A 317 -28.53 1.50 12.85
C CYS A 317 -27.52 1.86 13.97
N ARG A 318 -26.65 2.84 13.72
CA ARG A 318 -25.73 3.38 14.75
C ARG A 318 -26.41 4.37 15.68
N THR A 319 -27.44 5.02 15.17
CA THR A 319 -28.25 6.03 15.86
C THR A 319 -29.72 5.66 15.73
N GLN A 320 -30.55 6.20 16.62
CA GLN A 320 -32.00 6.09 16.46
C GLN A 320 -32.45 6.92 15.24
N PRO A 321 -33.03 6.31 14.19
CA PRO A 321 -33.40 7.06 12.99
C PRO A 321 -34.54 8.04 13.29
N SER A 322 -34.56 9.19 12.60
CA SER A 322 -35.72 10.08 12.63
C SER A 322 -36.92 9.45 11.90
N ALA A 323 -38.11 10.07 12.00
CA ALA A 323 -39.26 9.61 11.22
C ALA A 323 -39.00 9.70 9.71
N ALA A 324 -38.37 10.79 9.26
CA ALA A 324 -38.00 10.98 7.86
C ALA A 324 -36.89 10.02 7.40
N ASP A 325 -35.99 9.60 8.30
CA ASP A 325 -34.99 8.57 7.99
C ASP A 325 -35.64 7.19 7.87
N ARG A 326 -36.60 6.85 8.75
CA ARG A 326 -37.36 5.60 8.63
C ARG A 326 -38.11 5.50 7.30
N GLU A 327 -38.81 6.55 6.92
CA GLU A 327 -39.53 6.59 5.64
C GLU A 327 -38.57 6.42 4.44
N ARG A 328 -37.42 7.11 4.45
CA ARG A 328 -36.38 6.94 3.43
C ARG A 328 -35.82 5.52 3.41
N MET A 329 -35.60 4.91 4.57
CA MET A 329 -35.14 3.53 4.68
C MET A 329 -36.16 2.56 4.10
N ASP A 330 -37.44 2.69 4.46
CA ASP A 330 -38.52 1.81 3.99
C ASP A 330 -38.69 1.90 2.47
N ALA A 331 -38.67 3.12 1.92
CA ALA A 331 -38.73 3.35 0.47
C ALA A 331 -37.51 2.76 -0.26
N ALA A 332 -36.31 2.90 0.30
CA ALA A 332 -35.10 2.31 -0.27
C ALA A 332 -35.13 0.78 -0.22
N TYR A 333 -35.62 0.18 0.87
CA TYR A 333 -35.79 -1.27 0.99
C TYR A 333 -36.78 -1.82 -0.03
N ALA A 334 -37.96 -1.21 -0.16
CA ALA A 334 -38.97 -1.64 -1.11
C ALA A 334 -38.43 -1.64 -2.54
N ALA A 335 -37.72 -0.57 -2.92
CA ALA A 335 -37.10 -0.49 -4.25
C ALA A 335 -35.98 -1.51 -4.47
N LEU A 336 -35.15 -1.79 -3.45
CA LEU A 336 -34.12 -2.83 -3.55
C LEU A 336 -34.74 -4.24 -3.68
N GLN A 337 -35.84 -4.50 -2.99
CA GLN A 337 -36.59 -5.76 -3.13
C GLN A 337 -37.20 -5.91 -4.52
N GLU A 338 -37.73 -4.82 -5.10
CA GLU A 338 -38.24 -4.83 -6.46
C GLU A 338 -37.14 -5.13 -7.49
N LEU A 339 -35.97 -4.48 -7.35
CA LEU A 339 -34.81 -4.72 -8.22
C LEU A 339 -34.31 -6.17 -8.12
N ASP A 340 -34.14 -6.72 -6.91
CA ASP A 340 -33.71 -8.12 -6.71
C ASP A 340 -34.77 -9.11 -7.22
N GLY A 341 -36.07 -8.81 -7.02
CA GLY A 341 -37.17 -9.63 -7.54
C GLY A 341 -37.15 -9.71 -9.06
N ARG A 342 -37.07 -8.56 -9.75
CA ARG A 342 -36.95 -8.51 -11.22
C ARG A 342 -35.74 -9.29 -11.72
N ALA A 343 -34.60 -9.15 -11.05
CA ALA A 343 -33.39 -9.90 -11.41
C ALA A 343 -33.58 -11.42 -11.22
N GLY A 344 -34.27 -11.84 -10.15
CA GLY A 344 -34.63 -13.23 -9.88
C GLY A 344 -35.61 -13.82 -10.90
N ASP A 345 -36.50 -12.99 -11.46
CA ASP A 345 -37.46 -13.35 -12.51
C ASP A 345 -36.82 -13.40 -13.92
N GLY A 346 -35.49 -13.24 -14.02
CA GLY A 346 -34.76 -13.29 -15.28
C GLY A 346 -34.84 -12.00 -16.10
N VAL A 347 -35.33 -10.90 -15.53
CA VAL A 347 -35.27 -9.58 -16.19
C VAL A 347 -33.79 -9.18 -16.27
N PRO A 348 -33.27 -8.83 -17.46
CA PRO A 348 -31.88 -8.41 -17.60
C PRO A 348 -31.54 -7.28 -16.62
N THR A 349 -30.56 -7.53 -15.76
CA THR A 349 -30.03 -6.51 -14.85
C THR A 349 -28.88 -5.82 -15.55
N GLY A 350 -29.10 -4.57 -15.90
CA GLY A 350 -28.09 -3.73 -16.50
C GLY A 350 -27.31 -2.94 -15.47
N ARG A 351 -26.43 -2.10 -15.99
CA ARG A 351 -25.57 -1.26 -15.18
C ARG A 351 -26.34 -0.13 -14.47
N ALA A 352 -27.46 0.31 -15.06
CA ALA A 352 -28.34 1.31 -14.49
C ALA A 352 -29.01 0.79 -13.20
N GLU A 353 -29.47 -0.47 -13.21
CA GLU A 353 -30.07 -1.14 -12.05
C GLU A 353 -29.03 -1.32 -10.94
N VAL A 354 -27.79 -1.69 -11.27
CA VAL A 354 -26.70 -1.77 -10.29
C VAL A 354 -26.40 -0.40 -9.67
N ALA A 355 -26.32 0.65 -10.50
CA ALA A 355 -26.08 2.01 -10.01
C ALA A 355 -27.21 2.49 -9.09
N ASP A 356 -28.47 2.23 -9.44
CA ASP A 356 -29.63 2.56 -8.60
C ASP A 356 -29.59 1.79 -7.27
N ALA A 357 -29.31 0.49 -7.31
CA ALA A 357 -29.19 -0.34 -6.10
C ALA A 357 -28.09 0.18 -5.15
N LEU A 358 -26.91 0.54 -5.69
CA LEU A 358 -25.82 1.10 -4.91
C LEU A 358 -26.16 2.47 -4.31
N ALA A 359 -26.80 3.35 -5.10
CA ALA A 359 -27.22 4.67 -4.64
C ALA A 359 -28.24 4.57 -3.48
N ARG A 360 -29.25 3.71 -3.63
CA ARG A 360 -30.27 3.45 -2.59
C ARG A 360 -29.64 2.86 -1.33
N THR A 361 -28.75 1.89 -1.49
CA THR A 361 -28.01 1.31 -0.36
C THR A 361 -27.18 2.37 0.36
N GLY A 362 -26.52 3.25 -0.39
CA GLY A 362 -25.74 4.36 0.16
C GLY A 362 -26.59 5.32 0.99
N GLY A 363 -27.73 5.78 0.45
CA GLY A 363 -28.65 6.66 1.18
C GLY A 363 -29.26 5.99 2.42
N LEU A 364 -29.56 4.69 2.33
CA LEU A 364 -30.04 3.90 3.47
C LEU A 364 -28.98 3.78 4.56
N LEU A 365 -27.71 3.56 4.20
CA LEU A 365 -26.61 3.52 5.16
C LEU A 365 -26.43 4.86 5.88
N GLU A 366 -26.59 5.98 5.18
CA GLU A 366 -26.56 7.32 5.79
C GLU A 366 -27.71 7.52 6.77
N ALA A 367 -28.94 7.13 6.40
CA ALA A 367 -30.10 7.15 7.30
C ALA A 367 -29.91 6.27 8.55
N LYS A 368 -29.08 5.21 8.44
CA LYS A 368 -28.64 4.37 9.55
C LYS A 368 -27.47 4.95 10.38
N GLY A 369 -26.97 6.14 10.03
CA GLY A 369 -25.87 6.81 10.72
C GLY A 369 -24.47 6.33 10.30
N TRP A 370 -24.33 5.74 9.12
CA TRP A 370 -23.03 5.35 8.55
C TRP A 370 -22.54 6.39 7.55
N HIS A 371 -21.31 6.87 7.74
CA HIS A 371 -20.69 7.90 6.91
C HIS A 371 -19.23 7.58 6.58
N GLY A 372 -18.69 8.27 5.57
CA GLY A 372 -17.28 8.17 5.15
C GLY A 372 -16.82 6.74 4.88
N ALA A 373 -15.59 6.42 5.27
CA ALA A 373 -14.96 5.12 5.01
C ALA A 373 -15.77 3.92 5.54
N ALA A 374 -16.51 4.08 6.63
CA ALA A 374 -17.33 2.99 7.20
C ALA A 374 -18.58 2.68 6.38
N LYS A 375 -19.17 3.68 5.71
CA LYS A 375 -20.22 3.51 4.70
C LYS A 375 -19.62 2.88 3.44
N ASP A 376 -18.48 3.41 3.01
CA ASP A 376 -17.80 3.01 1.79
C ASP A 376 -17.40 1.53 1.78
N GLY A 377 -16.87 1.01 2.90
CA GLY A 377 -16.55 -0.42 3.03
C GLY A 377 -17.76 -1.33 2.91
N ARG A 378 -18.95 -0.89 3.36
CA ARG A 378 -20.19 -1.65 3.19
C ARG A 378 -20.65 -1.70 1.74
N LEU A 379 -20.56 -0.57 1.05
CA LEU A 379 -20.85 -0.50 -0.38
C LEU A 379 -19.86 -1.33 -1.20
N GLN A 380 -18.57 -1.35 -0.79
CA GLN A 380 -17.58 -2.26 -1.39
C GLN A 380 -17.91 -3.73 -1.18
N GLY A 381 -18.48 -4.10 -0.02
CA GLY A 381 -19.01 -5.45 0.21
C GLY A 381 -20.09 -5.85 -0.81
N ALA A 382 -20.93 -4.92 -1.27
CA ALA A 382 -21.91 -5.21 -2.32
C ALA A 382 -21.26 -5.49 -3.69
N LEU A 383 -20.11 -4.87 -3.95
CA LEU A 383 -19.31 -5.04 -5.16
C LEU A 383 -18.30 -6.19 -5.08
N ASP A 384 -18.21 -6.87 -3.93
CA ASP A 384 -17.14 -7.86 -3.64
C ASP A 384 -15.72 -7.29 -3.87
N GLY A 385 -15.55 -5.98 -3.64
CA GLY A 385 -14.29 -5.26 -3.87
C GLY A 385 -13.89 -5.10 -5.35
N ARG A 386 -14.82 -5.35 -6.29
CA ARG A 386 -14.61 -5.19 -7.74
C ARG A 386 -15.11 -3.84 -8.25
N LEU A 387 -14.67 -3.47 -9.44
CA LEU A 387 -15.01 -2.24 -10.14
C LEU A 387 -16.22 -2.46 -11.04
N LEU A 388 -17.13 -1.49 -11.04
CA LEU A 388 -18.11 -1.38 -12.11
C LEU A 388 -17.38 -0.77 -13.33
N PRO A 389 -17.33 -1.44 -14.50
CA PRO A 389 -16.63 -0.94 -15.69
C PRO A 389 -17.13 0.46 -16.04
N VAL A 390 -16.32 1.35 -16.64
CA VAL A 390 -16.75 2.70 -17.12
C VAL A 390 -17.45 2.55 -18.49
N PRO A 391 -18.43 3.42 -18.88
CA PRO A 391 -19.18 3.25 -20.13
C PRO A 391 -18.33 3.33 -21.39
#